data_AF-A0AAF1AKJ5-F1
#
_entry.id   AF-A0AAF1AKJ5-F1
#
_cell.length_a   1.000
_cell.length_b   1.000
_cell.length_c   1.000
_cell.angle_alpha   90.00
_cell.angle_beta   90.00
_cell.angle_gamma   90.00
#
_symmetry.space_group_name_H-M   'P 1'
#
loop_
_entity.id
_entity.type
_entity.pdbx_description
1 polymer ?
#
loop_
_entity_poly.entity_id
_entity_poly.type
_entity_poly.pdbx_seq_one_letter_code
_entity_poly.pdbx_strand_id
1 'polypeptide(L)'
;MALLHFPLSCSNRLLHPKLELLLYNQNHGFRVSCLSQSQTTIKSKPVERLSTEYKPNVLDNLFLNSFRNKMVQEAGWDSGKPGYDGLIEVANRLMIGRSNSETTEAAVRILRSLFPPLLLELYKLLIAPIAGGKVAAVMVARVTALSCQWLMGPCTVNSVDLPDGSSLMSGVFVERCKYLEESKCVGICINTCKLPTQTFMKAGMGVPLLMEPNFSDYSCQFKFGVLPPLPEDDITLKEPCLEICPNSIRRKQVTDNMEASKCPKA
;
A
#
# COMPACT_ATOMS: atom_id res chain seq x y z
N MET A 1 13.53 38.01 49.93
CA MET A 1 13.24 36.90 50.87
C MET A 1 13.12 35.65 50.02
N ALA A 2 14.25 34.94 49.84
CA ALA A 2 14.64 33.73 50.58
C ALA A 2 13.85 32.51 50.05
N LEU A 3 14.39 31.71 49.11
CA LEU A 3 15.32 30.58 49.34
C LEU A 3 15.12 29.91 50.71
N LEU A 4 14.86 28.60 50.74
CA LEU A 4 15.67 27.64 51.49
C LEU A 4 15.31 26.17 51.20
N HIS A 5 16.33 25.34 51.41
CA HIS A 5 16.52 23.93 51.08
C HIS A 5 15.78 22.89 51.94
N PHE A 6 15.69 21.67 51.40
CA PHE A 6 15.62 20.31 51.99
C PHE A 6 16.45 20.10 53.29
N PRO A 7 16.15 19.11 54.19
CA PRO A 7 16.58 17.70 53.98
C PRO A 7 15.81 16.52 54.67
N LEU A 8 15.99 15.32 54.06
CA LEU A 8 16.27 13.94 54.57
C LEU A 8 15.47 13.23 55.72
N SER A 9 14.85 12.09 55.32
CA SER A 9 14.95 10.69 55.84
C SER A 9 14.41 10.27 57.23
N CYS A 10 13.49 9.26 57.29
CA CYS A 10 13.81 7.83 57.54
C CYS A 10 12.56 6.92 57.81
N SER A 11 12.51 5.75 57.13
CA SER A 11 11.89 4.43 57.42
C SER A 11 10.49 4.25 58.06
N ASN A 12 9.62 3.45 57.40
CA ASN A 12 9.52 2.00 57.69
C ASN A 12 8.78 1.17 56.60
N ARG A 13 9.12 -0.12 56.56
CA ARG A 13 8.81 -1.18 55.55
C ARG A 13 7.38 -1.70 55.54
N LEU A 14 7.04 -2.35 54.39
CA LEU A 14 6.37 -3.66 54.15
C LEU A 14 5.42 -3.51 52.94
N LEU A 15 5.32 -4.37 51.93
CA LEU A 15 6.02 -5.55 51.45
C LEU A 15 5.61 -5.73 49.96
N HIS A 16 6.54 -6.16 49.12
CA HIS A 16 6.44 -6.37 47.66
C HIS A 16 5.90 -7.80 47.34
N PRO A 17 5.52 -8.18 46.08
CA PRO A 17 6.52 -8.36 45.02
C PRO A 17 6.11 -8.01 43.57
N LYS A 18 7.11 -7.51 42.84
CA LYS A 18 7.22 -7.46 41.38
C LYS A 18 8.07 -8.65 40.91
N LEU A 19 7.79 -9.14 39.71
CA LEU A 19 8.48 -10.22 39.02
C LEU A 19 9.25 -9.64 37.82
N GLU A 20 10.57 -9.79 37.78
CA GLU A 20 11.32 -9.96 36.52
C GLU A 20 12.74 -10.55 36.75
N LEU A 21 12.98 -11.64 36.01
CA LEU A 21 14.20 -12.18 35.39
C LEU A 21 15.63 -11.82 35.90
N LEU A 22 16.44 -12.85 36.22
CA LEU A 22 17.52 -13.39 35.36
C LEU A 22 18.40 -14.44 36.10
N LEU A 23 18.66 -15.55 35.40
CA LEU A 23 19.87 -16.40 35.34
C LEU A 23 20.42 -17.12 36.59
N TYR A 24 20.72 -18.41 36.39
CA TYR A 24 22.04 -19.05 36.60
C TYR A 24 22.02 -20.41 37.35
N ASN A 25 21.97 -21.45 36.51
CA ASN A 25 22.74 -22.71 36.50
C ASN A 25 23.22 -23.37 37.83
N GLN A 26 22.72 -24.59 38.09
CA GLN A 26 23.31 -25.54 39.02
C GLN A 26 24.07 -26.63 38.27
N ASN A 27 25.34 -26.80 38.64
CA ASN A 27 26.23 -27.87 38.24
C ASN A 27 25.74 -29.23 38.75
N HIS A 28 25.76 -30.25 37.87
CA HIS A 28 26.14 -31.60 38.26
C HIS A 28 27.18 -32.12 37.27
N GLY A 29 28.34 -32.47 37.80
CA GLY A 29 29.50 -32.87 37.01
C GLY A 29 29.33 -34.23 36.35
N PHE A 30 29.88 -34.38 35.15
CA PHE A 30 30.47 -35.65 34.73
C PHE A 30 31.63 -35.39 33.77
N ARG A 31 32.65 -36.23 33.92
CA ARG A 31 33.99 -36.11 33.35
C ARG A 31 34.01 -36.61 31.90
N VAL A 32 34.88 -35.98 31.12
CA VAL A 32 35.18 -36.13 29.68
C VAL A 32 35.22 -37.57 29.16
N SER A 33 34.66 -37.79 27.97
CA SER A 33 35.23 -38.70 26.97
C SER A 33 35.05 -38.13 25.58
N CYS A 34 36.19 -37.93 24.91
CA CYS A 34 36.31 -37.47 23.55
C CYS A 34 36.00 -38.64 22.61
N LEU A 35 34.99 -38.51 21.75
CA LEU A 35 34.83 -39.37 20.56
C LEU A 35 34.46 -38.51 19.36
N SER A 36 35.33 -38.58 18.37
CA SER A 36 35.24 -38.05 17.02
C SER A 36 34.10 -38.72 16.25
N GLN A 37 33.21 -37.93 15.63
CA GLN A 37 32.66 -38.25 14.31
C GLN A 37 31.78 -37.12 13.72
N SER A 38 32.15 -36.74 12.50
CA SER A 38 31.29 -36.48 11.35
C SER A 38 30.48 -35.17 11.28
N GLN A 39 30.91 -34.34 10.32
CA GLN A 39 30.20 -33.20 9.74
C GLN A 39 28.77 -33.58 9.33
N THR A 40 27.80 -32.75 9.72
CA THR A 40 26.59 -32.53 8.91
C THR A 40 26.23 -31.05 8.94
N THR A 41 26.52 -30.39 7.83
CA THR A 41 26.11 -29.02 7.52
C THR A 41 24.58 -29.01 7.43
N ILE A 42 23.91 -28.41 8.40
CA ILE A 42 22.47 -28.14 8.33
C ILE A 42 22.27 -27.04 7.29
N LYS A 43 22.04 -27.44 6.03
CA LYS A 43 21.47 -26.57 5.01
C LYS A 43 20.03 -26.29 5.40
N SER A 44 19.75 -25.05 5.81
CA SER A 44 18.40 -24.51 5.85
C SER A 44 17.83 -24.55 4.42
N LYS A 45 16.76 -25.32 4.21
CA LYS A 45 15.94 -25.24 2.99
C LYS A 45 15.25 -23.87 2.97
N PRO A 46 15.16 -23.20 1.80
CA PRO A 46 14.32 -22.02 1.67
C PRO A 46 12.86 -22.42 1.92
N VAL A 47 12.16 -21.62 2.73
CA VAL A 47 10.70 -21.67 2.79
C VAL A 47 10.19 -21.20 1.44
N GLU A 48 9.82 -22.17 0.60
CA GLU A 48 9.11 -21.93 -0.64
C GLU A 48 7.72 -21.38 -0.26
N ARG A 49 7.60 -20.05 -0.28
CA ARG A 49 6.34 -19.36 -0.04
C ARG A 49 5.43 -19.74 -1.20
N LEU A 50 4.44 -20.59 -0.94
CA LEU A 50 3.45 -21.01 -1.92
C LEU A 50 2.61 -19.78 -2.30
N SER A 51 3.10 -18.99 -3.27
CA SER A 51 2.33 -17.91 -3.87
C SER A 51 1.12 -18.56 -4.53
N THR A 52 -0.05 -18.39 -3.93
CA THR A 52 -1.28 -18.92 -4.49
C THR A 52 -1.60 -18.04 -5.69
N GLU A 53 -1.19 -18.45 -6.88
CA GLU A 53 -1.43 -17.72 -8.12
C GLU A 53 -2.94 -17.54 -8.31
N TYR A 54 -3.38 -16.28 -8.39
CA TYR A 54 -4.78 -15.94 -8.58
C TYR A 54 -5.26 -16.44 -9.94
N LYS A 55 -6.29 -17.29 -9.96
CA LYS A 55 -6.87 -17.83 -11.20
C LYS A 55 -7.96 -16.89 -11.73
N PRO A 56 -7.79 -16.32 -12.94
CA PRO A 56 -8.79 -15.44 -13.53
C PRO A 56 -10.14 -16.14 -13.70
N ASN A 57 -11.21 -15.48 -13.28
CA ASN A 57 -12.58 -15.92 -13.49
C ASN A 57 -13.26 -15.11 -14.61
N VAL A 58 -14.44 -15.53 -15.07
CA VAL A 58 -15.16 -14.85 -16.18
C VAL A 58 -15.57 -13.42 -15.82
N LEU A 59 -15.89 -13.16 -14.54
CA LEU A 59 -16.24 -11.81 -14.07
C LEU A 59 -15.02 -10.87 -14.09
N ASP A 60 -13.81 -11.39 -13.92
CA ASP A 60 -12.58 -10.59 -13.98
C ASP A 60 -12.40 -9.94 -15.36
N ASN A 61 -12.72 -10.67 -16.43
CA ASN A 61 -12.68 -10.11 -17.78
C ASN A 61 -13.72 -9.00 -17.95
N LEU A 62 -14.91 -9.15 -17.36
CA LEU A 62 -15.94 -8.11 -17.36
C LEU A 62 -15.46 -6.86 -16.60
N PHE A 63 -14.91 -7.03 -15.39
CA PHE A 63 -14.38 -5.92 -14.59
C PHE A 63 -13.21 -5.23 -15.27
N LEU A 64 -12.27 -5.99 -15.83
CA LEU A 64 -11.13 -5.46 -16.58
C LEU A 64 -11.61 -4.62 -17.76
N ASN A 65 -12.51 -5.17 -18.58
CA ASN A 65 -13.02 -4.46 -19.75
C ASN A 65 -13.79 -3.21 -19.36
N SER A 66 -14.64 -3.28 -18.32
CA SER A 66 -15.37 -2.11 -17.81
C SER A 66 -14.42 -1.02 -17.32
N PHE A 67 -13.42 -1.39 -16.51
CA PHE A 67 -12.44 -0.45 -15.97
C PHE A 67 -11.60 0.19 -17.09
N ARG A 68 -11.09 -0.62 -18.01
CA ARG A 68 -10.36 -0.14 -19.19
C ARG A 68 -11.20 0.82 -20.02
N ASN A 69 -12.47 0.50 -20.28
CA ASN A 69 -13.36 1.38 -21.04
C ASN A 69 -13.49 2.76 -20.40
N LYS A 70 -13.58 2.85 -19.06
CA LYS A 70 -13.58 4.14 -18.35
C LYS A 70 -12.25 4.86 -18.45
N MET A 71 -11.14 4.14 -18.36
CA MET A 71 -9.81 4.73 -18.57
C MET A 71 -9.62 5.25 -19.99
N VAL A 72 -10.12 4.54 -21.01
CA VAL A 72 -10.06 4.97 -22.42
C VAL A 72 -10.88 6.24 -22.65
N GLN A 73 -12.08 6.33 -22.07
CA GLN A 73 -12.91 7.54 -22.14
C GLN A 73 -12.19 8.76 -21.58
N GLU A 74 -11.48 8.61 -20.46
CA GLU A 74 -10.71 9.70 -19.84
C GLU A 74 -9.37 9.98 -20.57
N ALA A 75 -8.72 8.95 -21.10
CA ALA A 75 -7.45 9.07 -21.81
C ALA A 75 -7.61 9.59 -23.25
N GLY A 76 -8.80 9.41 -23.86
CA GLY A 76 -9.05 9.69 -25.27
C GLY A 76 -8.32 8.76 -26.24
N TRP A 77 -7.80 7.63 -25.75
CA TRP A 77 -6.98 6.69 -26.51
C TRP A 77 -7.02 5.30 -25.87
N ASP A 78 -6.96 4.26 -26.70
CA ASP A 78 -6.87 2.86 -26.28
C ASP A 78 -5.65 2.16 -26.88
N SER A 79 -5.08 1.22 -26.13
CA SER A 79 -3.99 0.36 -26.58
C SER A 79 -4.49 -0.71 -27.57
N GLY A 80 -3.65 -1.08 -28.53
CA GLY A 80 -3.91 -2.24 -29.38
C GLY A 80 -3.70 -3.59 -28.67
N LYS A 81 -3.09 -3.61 -27.49
CA LYS A 81 -2.85 -4.85 -26.73
C LYS A 81 -4.13 -5.29 -26.01
N PRO A 82 -4.44 -6.59 -25.96
CA PRO A 82 -5.60 -7.09 -25.23
C PRO A 82 -5.35 -7.12 -23.71
N GLY A 83 -6.43 -7.32 -22.96
CA GLY A 83 -6.36 -7.66 -21.54
C GLY A 83 -5.61 -6.64 -20.68
N TYR A 84 -4.87 -7.17 -19.70
CA TYR A 84 -4.21 -6.40 -18.65
C TYR A 84 -3.04 -5.55 -19.18
N ASP A 85 -2.30 -6.04 -20.17
CA ASP A 85 -1.19 -5.29 -20.76
C ASP A 85 -1.67 -3.99 -21.42
N GLY A 86 -2.79 -4.06 -22.14
CA GLY A 86 -3.40 -2.87 -22.72
C GLY A 86 -3.94 -1.90 -21.65
N LEU A 87 -4.48 -2.42 -20.54
CA LEU A 87 -4.88 -1.60 -19.40
C LEU A 87 -3.68 -0.80 -18.83
N ILE A 88 -2.54 -1.46 -18.65
CA ILE A 88 -1.31 -0.83 -18.17
C ILE A 88 -0.79 0.21 -19.16
N GLU A 89 -0.90 -0.02 -20.47
CA GLU A 89 -0.56 1.00 -21.47
C GLU A 89 -1.47 2.24 -21.41
N VAL A 90 -2.77 2.05 -21.20
CA VAL A 90 -3.70 3.18 -21.01
C VAL A 90 -3.37 3.93 -19.71
N ALA A 91 -3.04 3.23 -18.63
CA ALA A 91 -2.59 3.85 -17.38
C ALA A 91 -1.31 4.69 -17.57
N ASN A 92 -0.34 4.15 -18.30
CA ASN A 92 0.86 4.88 -18.69
C ASN A 92 0.51 6.14 -19.50
N ARG A 93 -0.45 6.03 -20.44
CA ARG A 93 -0.91 7.12 -21.30
C ARG A 93 -1.54 8.25 -20.49
N LEU A 94 -2.25 7.96 -19.40
CA LEU A 94 -2.88 8.99 -18.56
C LEU A 94 -1.87 10.03 -18.04
N MET A 95 -0.64 9.62 -17.79
CA MET A 95 0.43 10.51 -17.32
C MET A 95 1.11 11.33 -18.42
N ILE A 96 0.86 11.03 -19.71
CA ILE A 96 1.50 11.76 -20.81
C ILE A 96 0.78 13.08 -21.01
N GLY A 97 1.53 14.19 -21.00
CA GLY A 97 0.99 15.53 -21.24
C GLY A 97 0.14 16.06 -20.07
N ARG A 98 0.09 15.36 -18.94
CA ARG A 98 -0.56 15.81 -17.70
C ARG A 98 0.47 16.01 -16.60
N SER A 99 0.22 16.99 -15.73
CA SER A 99 0.85 17.08 -14.42
C SER A 99 0.39 15.92 -13.52
N ASN A 100 1.09 15.73 -12.40
CA ASN A 100 0.73 14.72 -11.41
C ASN A 100 -0.66 14.98 -10.79
N SER A 101 -1.03 16.25 -10.56
CA SER A 101 -2.34 16.64 -10.03
C SER A 101 -3.46 16.32 -11.04
N GLU A 102 -3.30 16.74 -12.30
CA GLU A 102 -4.27 16.46 -13.35
C GLU A 102 -4.46 14.96 -13.59
N THR A 103 -3.37 14.19 -13.52
CA THR A 103 -3.42 12.72 -13.59
C THR A 103 -4.24 12.14 -12.43
N THR A 104 -3.99 12.63 -11.20
CA THR A 104 -4.72 12.19 -10.01
C THR A 104 -6.20 12.51 -10.12
N GLU A 105 -6.56 13.72 -10.55
CA GLU A 105 -7.96 14.13 -10.75
C GLU A 105 -8.66 13.31 -11.83
N ALA A 106 -7.97 13.03 -12.95
CA ALA A 106 -8.48 12.14 -14.00
C ALA A 106 -8.74 10.73 -13.46
N ALA A 107 -7.82 10.19 -12.68
CA ALA A 107 -8.00 8.88 -12.04
C ALA A 107 -9.16 8.89 -11.02
N VAL A 108 -9.38 9.98 -10.27
CA VAL A 108 -10.57 10.12 -9.39
C VAL A 108 -11.86 10.11 -10.21
N ARG A 109 -11.91 10.79 -11.37
CA ARG A 109 -13.08 10.76 -12.27
C ARG A 109 -13.36 9.35 -12.79
N ILE A 110 -12.30 8.64 -13.21
CA ILE A 110 -12.40 7.23 -13.62
C ILE A 110 -13.02 6.40 -12.49
N LEU A 111 -12.47 6.46 -11.27
CA LEU A 111 -12.97 5.69 -10.12
C LEU A 111 -14.45 6.00 -9.83
N ARG A 112 -14.85 7.27 -9.84
CA ARG A 112 -16.26 7.66 -9.67
C ARG A 112 -17.16 7.11 -10.76
N SER A 113 -16.69 7.09 -12.00
CA SER A 113 -17.46 6.64 -13.16
C SER A 113 -17.73 5.13 -13.21
N LEU A 114 -17.05 4.34 -12.37
CA LEU A 114 -17.29 2.89 -12.23
C LEU A 114 -18.58 2.57 -11.49
N PHE A 115 -19.11 3.53 -10.74
CA PHE A 115 -20.30 3.33 -9.92
C PHE A 115 -21.52 3.96 -10.60
N PRO A 116 -22.71 3.34 -10.50
CA PRO A 116 -23.96 3.96 -10.93
C PRO A 116 -24.19 5.31 -10.23
N PRO A 117 -24.96 6.23 -10.85
CA PRO A 117 -25.38 7.47 -10.23
C PRO A 117 -26.02 7.23 -8.84
N LEU A 118 -25.85 8.18 -7.93
CA LEU A 118 -26.36 8.18 -6.55
C LEU A 118 -25.79 7.09 -5.61
N LEU A 119 -25.28 5.96 -6.11
CA LEU A 119 -24.82 4.86 -5.25
C LEU A 119 -23.76 5.31 -4.23
N LEU A 120 -22.78 6.11 -4.68
CA LEU A 120 -21.74 6.67 -3.82
C LEU A 120 -22.31 7.61 -2.75
N GLU A 121 -23.30 8.43 -3.13
CA GLU A 121 -23.94 9.40 -2.24
C GLU A 121 -24.81 8.70 -1.19
N LEU A 122 -25.59 7.69 -1.60
CA LEU A 122 -26.36 6.85 -0.69
C LEU A 122 -25.45 6.08 0.26
N TYR A 123 -24.34 5.50 -0.24
CA TYR A 123 -23.37 4.82 0.61
C TYR A 123 -22.79 5.77 1.66
N LYS A 124 -22.36 6.96 1.23
CA LYS A 124 -21.78 7.98 2.10
C LYS A 124 -22.80 8.51 3.12
N LEU A 125 -24.08 8.60 2.75
CA LEU A 125 -25.14 9.08 3.64
C LEU A 125 -25.59 8.01 4.64
N LEU A 126 -25.75 6.76 4.20
CA LEU A 126 -26.41 5.71 4.96
C LEU A 126 -25.44 4.79 5.69
N ILE A 127 -24.30 4.45 5.07
CA ILE A 127 -23.38 3.43 5.57
C ILE A 127 -22.17 4.05 6.26
N ALA A 128 -21.56 5.08 5.66
CA ALA A 128 -20.36 5.72 6.20
C ALA A 128 -20.50 6.27 7.63
N PRO A 129 -21.66 6.77 8.09
CA PRO A 129 -21.80 7.24 9.48
C PRO A 129 -21.98 6.13 10.53
N ILE A 130 -22.34 4.91 10.12
CA ILE A 130 -22.71 3.84 11.05
C ILE A 130 -21.52 3.46 11.94
N ALA A 131 -21.76 3.43 13.25
CA ALA A 131 -20.76 3.11 14.28
C ALA A 131 -19.46 3.94 14.13
N GLY A 132 -19.59 5.23 13.76
CA GLY A 132 -18.45 6.12 13.55
C GLY A 132 -17.59 5.74 12.35
N GLY A 133 -18.16 5.06 11.35
CA GLY A 133 -17.46 4.64 10.13
C GLY A 133 -16.78 3.28 10.19
N LYS A 134 -16.80 2.60 11.34
CA LYS A 134 -16.19 1.26 11.48
C LYS A 134 -16.85 0.21 10.59
N VAL A 135 -18.18 0.24 10.49
CA VAL A 135 -18.93 -0.70 9.61
C VAL A 135 -18.55 -0.48 8.15
N ALA A 136 -18.52 0.79 7.72
CA ALA A 136 -18.15 1.17 6.37
C ALA A 136 -16.71 0.73 6.03
N ALA A 137 -15.76 0.94 6.94
CA ALA A 137 -14.37 0.54 6.76
C ALA A 137 -14.19 -0.98 6.58
N VAL A 138 -14.86 -1.80 7.40
CA VAL A 138 -14.85 -3.27 7.24
C VAL A 138 -15.51 -3.70 5.93
N MET A 139 -16.64 -3.09 5.58
CA MET A 139 -17.36 -3.43 4.36
C MET A 139 -16.49 -3.20 3.12
N VAL A 140 -15.88 -2.01 2.99
CA VAL A 140 -15.05 -1.70 1.82
C VAL A 140 -13.77 -2.52 1.79
N ALA A 141 -13.19 -2.87 2.94
CA ALA A 141 -12.03 -3.77 2.99
C ALA A 141 -12.38 -5.15 2.42
N ARG A 142 -13.51 -5.73 2.86
CA ARG A 142 -13.99 -7.03 2.35
C ARG A 142 -14.34 -6.97 0.87
N VAL A 143 -15.07 -5.94 0.45
CA VAL A 143 -15.43 -5.75 -0.97
C VAL A 143 -14.16 -5.63 -1.82
N THR A 144 -13.20 -4.79 -1.41
CA THR A 144 -11.92 -4.62 -2.13
C THR A 144 -11.15 -5.94 -2.25
N ALA A 145 -11.03 -6.70 -1.16
CA ALA A 145 -10.34 -7.98 -1.18
C ALA A 145 -11.05 -9.03 -2.07
N LEU A 146 -12.36 -8.94 -2.26
CA LEU A 146 -13.12 -9.87 -3.09
C LEU A 146 -13.18 -9.45 -4.57
N SER A 147 -13.31 -8.15 -4.86
CA SER A 147 -13.60 -7.65 -6.22
C SER A 147 -12.38 -7.12 -6.98
N CYS A 148 -11.25 -6.90 -6.31
CA CYS A 148 -10.09 -6.23 -6.92
C CYS A 148 -8.87 -7.14 -7.11
N GLN A 149 -8.99 -8.45 -6.89
CA GLN A 149 -7.87 -9.37 -7.07
C GLN A 149 -7.43 -9.49 -8.55
N TRP A 150 -8.34 -9.37 -9.50
CA TRP A 150 -7.99 -9.31 -10.93
C TRP A 150 -7.07 -8.12 -11.28
N LEU A 151 -7.20 -7.02 -10.52
CA LEU A 151 -6.45 -5.78 -10.72
C LEU A 151 -5.12 -5.81 -9.95
N MET A 152 -5.16 -6.23 -8.69
CA MET A 152 -4.03 -6.07 -7.78
C MET A 152 -3.30 -7.40 -7.50
N GLY A 153 -3.87 -8.55 -7.80
CA GLY A 153 -3.35 -9.86 -7.38
C GLY A 153 -3.97 -10.37 -6.07
N PRO A 154 -3.44 -11.46 -5.49
CA PRO A 154 -3.94 -12.03 -4.24
C PRO A 154 -4.00 -11.01 -3.10
N CYS A 155 -5.17 -10.94 -2.45
CA CYS A 155 -5.46 -10.00 -1.36
C CYS A 155 -5.93 -10.76 -0.11
N THR A 156 -5.46 -10.34 1.07
CA THR A 156 -5.96 -10.85 2.35
C THR A 156 -6.49 -9.71 3.22
N VAL A 157 -7.56 -9.94 3.95
CA VAL A 157 -8.09 -8.97 4.93
C VAL A 157 -7.33 -9.14 6.24
N ASN A 158 -6.80 -8.05 6.78
CA ASN A 158 -6.05 -8.05 8.04
C ASN A 158 -6.56 -6.98 9.01
N SER A 159 -6.09 -7.07 10.26
CA SER A 159 -6.40 -6.10 11.31
C SER A 159 -5.53 -4.85 11.16
N VAL A 160 -6.13 -3.68 11.39
CA VAL A 160 -5.48 -2.37 11.36
C VAL A 160 -5.81 -1.62 12.65
N ASP A 161 -4.81 -0.97 13.22
CA ASP A 161 -4.98 -0.11 14.38
C ASP A 161 -5.51 1.26 13.95
N LEU A 162 -6.58 1.68 14.60
CA LEU A 162 -7.24 2.96 14.39
C LEU A 162 -6.68 4.02 15.36
N PRO A 163 -6.82 5.31 15.03
CA PRO A 163 -6.36 6.40 15.90
C PRO A 163 -7.01 6.44 17.29
N ASP A 164 -8.18 5.79 17.46
CA ASP A 164 -8.87 5.68 18.74
C ASP A 164 -8.33 4.54 19.63
N GLY A 165 -7.27 3.85 19.20
CA GLY A 165 -6.66 2.72 19.90
C GLY A 165 -7.36 1.39 19.72
N SER A 166 -8.45 1.32 18.94
CA SER A 166 -9.10 0.06 18.58
C SER A 166 -8.48 -0.58 17.35
N SER A 167 -8.57 -1.90 17.22
CA SER A 167 -8.14 -2.63 16.02
C SER A 167 -9.35 -3.20 15.28
N LEU A 168 -9.33 -3.15 13.95
CA LEU A 168 -10.46 -3.55 13.10
C LEU A 168 -9.99 -4.35 11.89
N MET A 169 -10.75 -5.35 11.45
CA MET A 169 -10.53 -6.10 10.20
C MET A 169 -10.90 -5.24 8.98
N SER A 170 -10.27 -4.08 8.86
CA SER A 170 -10.44 -3.08 7.81
C SER A 170 -9.15 -2.84 7.01
N GLY A 171 -8.17 -3.74 7.13
CA GLY A 171 -6.98 -3.77 6.29
C GLY A 171 -7.16 -4.67 5.08
N VAL A 172 -6.50 -4.34 3.97
CA VAL A 172 -6.28 -5.26 2.86
C VAL A 172 -4.80 -5.28 2.52
N PHE A 173 -4.18 -6.44 2.65
CA PHE A 173 -2.80 -6.67 2.25
C PHE A 173 -2.76 -7.35 0.89
N VAL A 174 -2.10 -6.71 -0.08
CA VAL A 174 -1.81 -7.25 -1.40
C VAL A 174 -0.37 -7.78 -1.35
N GLU A 175 -0.20 -9.09 -1.50
CA GLU A 175 1.11 -9.74 -1.35
C GLU A 175 2.11 -9.28 -2.43
N ARG A 176 1.62 -9.12 -3.66
CA ARG A 176 2.38 -8.64 -4.81
C ARG A 176 1.42 -7.93 -5.77
N CYS A 177 1.49 -6.61 -5.78
CA CYS A 177 0.58 -5.74 -6.52
C CYS A 177 0.87 -5.80 -8.02
N LYS A 178 0.04 -6.54 -8.76
CA LYS A 178 0.15 -6.70 -10.21
C LYS A 178 0.19 -5.36 -10.96
N TYR A 179 -0.58 -4.37 -10.51
CA TYR A 179 -0.59 -3.02 -11.13
C TYR A 179 0.73 -2.29 -10.98
N LEU A 180 1.35 -2.35 -9.80
CA LEU A 180 2.66 -1.76 -9.57
C LEU A 180 3.75 -2.54 -10.32
N GLU A 181 3.71 -3.87 -10.26
CA GLU A 181 4.68 -4.76 -10.91
C GLU A 181 4.70 -4.59 -12.43
N GLU A 182 3.53 -4.55 -13.08
CA GLU A 182 3.47 -4.44 -14.54
C GLU A 182 3.72 -3.01 -15.04
N SER A 183 3.31 -1.99 -14.27
CA SER A 183 3.58 -0.60 -14.63
C SER A 183 5.04 -0.21 -14.45
N LYS A 184 5.76 -0.89 -13.55
CA LYS A 184 7.20 -0.70 -13.27
C LYS A 184 7.55 0.75 -12.97
N CYS A 185 6.60 1.52 -12.43
CA CYS A 185 6.80 2.94 -12.21
C CYS A 185 6.08 3.45 -10.96
N VAL A 186 6.89 3.97 -10.02
CA VAL A 186 6.43 4.66 -8.80
C VAL A 186 5.43 5.77 -9.15
N GLY A 187 5.74 6.60 -10.15
CA GLY A 187 4.86 7.69 -10.57
C GLY A 187 3.46 7.23 -11.00
N ILE A 188 3.34 6.08 -11.65
CA ILE A 188 2.04 5.52 -12.05
C ILE A 188 1.31 5.02 -10.82
N CYS A 189 1.96 4.23 -9.96
CA CYS A 189 1.36 3.74 -8.73
C CYS A 189 0.84 4.89 -7.85
N ILE A 190 1.65 5.94 -7.65
CA ILE A 190 1.29 7.09 -6.81
C ILE A 190 0.12 7.87 -7.42
N ASN A 191 0.22 8.28 -8.69
CA ASN A 191 -0.70 9.26 -9.27
C ASN A 191 -1.94 8.64 -9.94
N THR A 192 -1.94 7.33 -10.21
CA THR A 192 -3.10 6.64 -10.83
C THR A 192 -3.77 5.62 -9.91
N CYS A 193 -3.12 5.23 -8.81
CA CYS A 193 -3.68 4.29 -7.83
C CYS A 193 -3.75 4.89 -6.42
N LYS A 194 -2.64 5.19 -5.75
CA LYS A 194 -2.63 5.62 -4.34
C LYS A 194 -3.42 6.91 -4.10
N LEU A 195 -2.94 8.04 -4.61
CA LEU A 195 -3.56 9.35 -4.37
C LEU A 195 -5.03 9.40 -4.84
N PRO A 196 -5.38 8.92 -6.04
CA PRO A 196 -6.77 8.96 -6.48
C PRO A 196 -7.67 8.03 -5.66
N THR A 197 -7.21 6.84 -5.27
CA THR A 197 -8.03 5.93 -4.44
C THR A 197 -8.24 6.50 -3.04
N GLN A 198 -7.21 7.04 -2.39
CA GLN A 198 -7.37 7.72 -1.08
C GLN A 198 -8.36 8.90 -1.18
N THR A 199 -8.26 9.69 -2.26
CA THR A 199 -9.18 10.81 -2.51
C THR A 199 -10.60 10.33 -2.74
N PHE A 200 -10.79 9.32 -3.60
CA PHE A 200 -12.08 8.72 -3.91
C PHE A 200 -12.73 8.12 -2.66
N MET A 201 -11.99 7.37 -1.85
CA MET A 201 -12.53 6.76 -0.63
C MET A 201 -12.98 7.82 0.36
N LYS A 202 -12.17 8.86 0.61
CA LYS A 202 -12.52 9.93 1.55
C LYS A 202 -13.68 10.80 1.01
N ALA A 203 -13.55 11.34 -0.19
CA ALA A 203 -14.51 12.30 -0.72
C ALA A 203 -15.78 11.64 -1.28
N GLY A 204 -15.63 10.54 -2.01
CA GLY A 204 -16.72 9.80 -2.65
C GLY A 204 -17.44 8.86 -1.70
N MET A 205 -16.71 8.00 -0.99
CA MET A 205 -17.30 6.96 -0.13
C MET A 205 -17.47 7.40 1.34
N GLY A 206 -16.83 8.49 1.76
CA GLY A 206 -16.84 8.93 3.16
C GLY A 206 -15.98 8.07 4.09
N VAL A 207 -15.07 7.26 3.55
CA VAL A 207 -14.21 6.35 4.32
C VAL A 207 -12.75 6.77 4.15
N PRO A 208 -12.07 7.24 5.20
CA PRO A 208 -10.62 7.48 5.15
C PRO A 208 -9.86 6.22 4.71
N LEU A 209 -8.81 6.40 3.92
CA LEU A 209 -7.93 5.32 3.50
C LEU A 209 -6.50 5.83 3.49
N LEU A 210 -5.61 5.06 4.10
CA LEU A 210 -4.17 5.14 3.93
C LEU A 210 -3.70 3.94 3.11
N MET A 211 -2.93 4.19 2.05
CA MET A 211 -2.28 3.17 1.23
C MET A 211 -0.76 3.25 1.37
N GLU A 212 -0.12 2.12 1.59
CA GLU A 212 1.33 1.99 1.79
C GLU A 212 1.88 0.96 0.79
N PRO A 213 2.21 1.37 -0.44
CA PRO A 213 2.93 0.52 -1.38
C PRO A 213 4.37 0.32 -0.92
N ASN A 214 4.89 -0.89 -1.14
CA ASN A 214 6.32 -1.19 -1.01
C ASN A 214 6.90 -1.40 -2.41
N PHE A 215 7.81 -0.52 -2.82
CA PHE A 215 8.40 -0.55 -4.16
C PHE A 215 9.52 -1.57 -4.33
N SER A 216 9.97 -2.20 -3.23
CA SER A 216 11.04 -3.22 -3.27
C SER A 216 10.51 -4.64 -3.52
N ASP A 217 9.38 -5.00 -2.92
CA ASP A 217 8.77 -6.32 -3.03
C ASP A 217 7.42 -6.32 -3.78
N TYR A 218 6.98 -5.13 -4.19
CA TYR A 218 5.70 -4.87 -4.87
C TYR A 218 4.46 -5.09 -4.01
N SER A 219 4.57 -5.33 -2.71
CA SER A 219 3.40 -5.43 -1.82
C SER A 219 2.69 -4.09 -1.62
N CYS A 220 1.43 -4.11 -1.16
CA CYS A 220 0.69 -2.89 -0.84
C CYS A 220 -0.30 -3.12 0.30
N GLN A 221 -0.24 -2.27 1.33
CA GLN A 221 -1.18 -2.30 2.44
C GLN A 221 -2.21 -1.17 2.31
N PHE A 222 -3.49 -1.54 2.38
CA PHE A 222 -4.62 -0.62 2.49
C PHE A 222 -5.11 -0.61 3.94
N LYS A 223 -5.34 0.57 4.50
CA LYS A 223 -5.83 0.77 5.87
C LYS A 223 -7.10 1.61 5.84
N PHE A 224 -8.26 0.97 5.73
CA PHE A 224 -9.54 1.67 5.71
C PHE A 224 -9.91 2.12 7.13
N GLY A 225 -10.42 3.35 7.25
CA GLY A 225 -10.67 4.04 8.51
C GLY A 225 -9.47 4.86 9.03
N VAL A 226 -8.33 4.83 8.34
CA VAL A 226 -7.12 5.58 8.71
C VAL A 226 -6.95 6.76 7.75
N LEU A 227 -6.68 7.95 8.29
CA LEU A 227 -6.36 9.12 7.49
C LEU A 227 -4.94 9.00 6.92
N PRO A 228 -4.72 9.33 5.64
CA PRO A 228 -3.37 9.42 5.12
C PRO A 228 -2.64 10.61 5.76
N PRO A 229 -1.30 10.53 5.89
CA PRO A 229 -0.48 11.65 6.36
C PRO A 229 -0.55 12.82 5.38
N LEU A 230 -0.05 13.98 5.81
CA LEU A 230 0.16 15.10 4.91
C LEU A 230 1.20 14.73 3.82
N PRO A 231 1.11 15.30 2.61
CA PRO A 231 2.02 14.97 1.52
C PRO A 231 3.51 15.14 1.89
N GLU A 232 3.85 16.16 2.68
CA GLU A 232 5.21 16.39 3.18
C GLU A 232 5.76 15.27 4.08
N ASP A 233 4.88 14.55 4.78
CA ASP A 233 5.21 13.49 5.72
C ASP A 233 5.10 12.09 5.10
N ASP A 234 4.50 11.97 3.91
CA ASP A 234 4.34 10.70 3.21
C ASP A 234 5.65 10.28 2.52
N ILE A 235 6.40 9.38 3.16
CA ILE A 235 7.66 8.85 2.65
C ILE A 235 7.54 8.23 1.26
N THR A 236 6.39 7.66 0.91
CA THR A 236 6.19 6.99 -0.38
C THR A 236 6.14 7.98 -1.55
N LEU A 237 5.89 9.26 -1.28
CA LEU A 237 5.92 10.34 -2.27
C LEU A 237 7.34 10.85 -2.56
N LYS A 238 8.31 10.48 -1.72
CA LYS A 238 9.73 10.87 -1.86
C LYS A 238 10.58 9.82 -2.58
N GLU A 239 10.00 8.65 -2.85
CA GLU A 239 10.69 7.53 -3.49
C GLU A 239 11.05 7.86 -4.96
N PRO A 240 12.30 7.60 -5.38
CA PRO A 240 12.70 7.81 -6.77
C PRO A 240 11.98 6.84 -7.71
N CYS A 241 11.94 7.18 -9.00
CA CYS A 241 11.43 6.25 -10.00
C CYS A 241 12.29 4.99 -10.08
N LEU A 242 11.66 3.83 -10.31
CA LEU A 242 12.36 2.60 -10.68
C LEU A 242 13.19 2.82 -11.95
N GLU A 243 14.36 2.18 -12.04
CA GLU A 243 15.30 2.34 -13.17
C GLU A 243 14.64 2.06 -14.52
N ILE A 244 13.74 1.08 -14.54
CA ILE A 244 13.01 0.61 -15.71
C ILE A 244 11.67 1.34 -15.93
N CYS A 245 11.40 2.44 -15.21
CA CYS A 245 10.14 3.18 -15.39
C CYS A 245 10.07 3.81 -16.79
N PRO A 246 9.06 3.46 -17.61
CA PRO A 246 8.91 3.99 -18.97
C PRO A 246 8.70 5.51 -19.00
N ASN A 247 8.00 6.07 -18.02
CA ASN A 247 7.77 7.51 -17.92
C ASN A 247 9.05 8.30 -17.58
N SER A 248 9.94 7.73 -16.75
CA SER A 248 11.24 8.31 -16.41
C SER A 248 12.14 8.36 -17.64
N ILE A 249 12.27 7.21 -18.34
CA ILE A 249 13.08 7.09 -19.56
C ILE A 249 12.60 8.08 -20.62
N ARG A 250 11.29 8.18 -20.85
CA ARG A 250 10.72 9.13 -21.81
C ARG A 250 10.99 10.59 -21.44
N ARG A 251 10.85 10.97 -20.16
CA ARG A 251 11.15 12.34 -19.71
C ARG A 251 12.61 12.69 -19.96
N LYS A 252 13.55 11.78 -19.65
CA LYS A 252 14.98 11.97 -19.93
C LYS A 252 15.21 12.22 -21.43
N GLN A 253 14.67 11.38 -22.30
CA GLN A 253 14.78 11.55 -23.76
C GLN A 253 14.23 12.89 -24.26
N VAL A 254 13.11 13.37 -23.72
CA VAL A 254 12.55 14.68 -24.09
C VAL A 254 13.47 15.81 -23.63
N THR A 255 14.00 15.75 -22.41
CA THR A 255 14.96 16.74 -21.90
C THR A 255 16.23 16.76 -22.72
N ASP A 256 16.82 15.59 -23.01
CA ASP A 256 18.04 15.46 -23.81
C ASP A 256 17.85 16.03 -25.23
N ASN A 257 16.69 15.76 -25.85
CA ASN A 257 16.35 16.33 -27.16
C ASN A 257 16.14 17.85 -27.10
N MET A 258 15.53 18.37 -26.03
CA MET A 258 15.41 19.82 -25.83
C MET A 258 16.77 20.48 -25.61
N GLU A 259 17.69 19.85 -24.89
CA GLU A 259 19.06 20.34 -24.70
C GLU A 259 19.86 20.32 -26.01
N ALA A 260 19.79 19.23 -26.78
CA ALA A 260 20.43 19.14 -28.09
C ALA A 260 19.91 20.19 -29.09
N SER A 261 18.61 20.54 -29.02
CA SER A 261 18.01 21.58 -29.86
C SER A 261 18.34 23.02 -29.42
N LYS A 262 18.83 23.21 -28.18
CA LYS A 262 19.22 24.50 -27.61
C LYS A 262 20.71 24.82 -27.78
N CYS A 263 21.54 23.86 -28.19
CA CYS A 263 22.92 24.13 -28.54
C CYS A 263 22.96 25.01 -29.81
N PRO A 264 23.46 26.27 -29.76
CA PRO A 264 23.73 27.01 -30.98
C PRO A 264 24.79 26.25 -31.76
N LYS A 265 24.57 26.05 -33.06
CA LYS A 265 25.65 25.62 -33.96
C LYS A 265 26.69 26.74 -33.96
N ALA A 266 27.85 26.47 -33.37
CA ALA A 266 29.04 27.29 -33.49
C ALA A 266 29.64 27.14 -34.89
#